data_AF-A0A9E1PQ67-F1
#
_entry.id   AF-A0A9E1PQ67-F1
#
_cell.length_a   1.000
_cell.length_b   1.000
_cell.length_c   1.000
_cell.angle_alpha   90.00
_cell.angle_beta   90.00
_cell.angle_gamma   90.00
#
_symmetry.space_group_name_H-M   'P 1'
#
loop_
_entity.id
_entity.type
_entity.pdbx_description
1 polymer ?
#
loop_
_entity_poly.entity_id
_entity_poly.type
_entity_poly.pdbx_seq_one_letter_code
_entity_poly.pdbx_strand_id
1 'polypeptide(L)'
;MTETIISSATKEVVMGFDRPFVIIGERINPTGRKLLAAEMAEGDYSRVESDALAQVEAGAHMLDVNAGIPMADEPRILAEAIQLVQSLTNVPLSIDSSIVEALESGLAVYKGKALVNSVTGEEERLESVLPLVKKYGAAVVAISNDETGISEDPDVRFDVAKKIVERAADYGIPAADVVVDPLIMPVGALNEAGAAAFKLLHRLQKELKVNTTGGASNVSFGLPNRNGLNGAFISMAMASGLTSAITN
;
A
#
# COMPACT_ATOMS: atom_id res chain seq x y z
N MET A 1 -8.50 18.16 -9.57
CA MET A 1 -7.38 17.20 -9.63
C MET A 1 -7.82 15.94 -8.92
N THR A 2 -7.20 14.80 -9.22
CA THR A 2 -7.59 13.51 -8.64
C THR A 2 -7.27 13.49 -7.16
N GLU A 3 -8.26 13.17 -6.33
CA GLU A 3 -8.13 13.06 -4.88
C GLU A 3 -8.65 11.69 -4.43
N THR A 4 -7.82 10.96 -3.69
CA THR A 4 -8.21 9.70 -3.07
C THR A 4 -8.45 9.97 -1.59
N ILE A 5 -9.65 9.68 -1.11
CA ILE A 5 -10.02 9.86 0.30
C ILE A 5 -10.05 8.49 0.97
N ILE A 6 -9.24 8.33 2.02
CA ILE A 6 -9.21 7.17 2.91
C ILE A 6 -9.65 7.65 4.29
N SER A 7 -10.49 6.89 4.97
CA SER A 7 -11.06 7.33 6.25
C SER A 7 -11.08 6.23 7.30
N SER A 8 -10.89 6.63 8.54
CA SER A 8 -11.29 5.88 9.73
C SER A 8 -12.69 6.31 10.16
N ALA A 9 -13.15 5.84 11.32
CA ALA A 9 -14.42 6.27 11.90
C ALA A 9 -14.48 7.78 12.21
N THR A 10 -13.33 8.45 12.40
CA THR A 10 -13.28 9.84 12.90
C THR A 10 -12.30 10.76 12.17
N LYS A 11 -11.53 10.25 11.21
CA LYS A 11 -10.51 11.04 10.49
C LYS A 11 -10.48 10.64 9.02
N GLU A 12 -10.21 11.63 8.17
CA GLU A 12 -9.96 11.43 6.75
C GLU A 12 -8.53 11.83 6.41
N VAL A 13 -7.95 11.13 5.45
CA VAL A 13 -6.68 11.43 4.80
C VAL A 13 -6.94 11.54 3.30
N VAL A 14 -6.47 12.63 2.70
CA VAL A 14 -6.66 12.92 1.28
C VAL A 14 -5.31 12.88 0.57
N MET A 15 -5.14 11.90 -0.32
CA MET A 15 -4.01 11.86 -1.25
C MET A 15 -4.34 12.68 -2.49
N GLY A 16 -3.38 13.45 -2.99
CA GLY A 16 -3.56 14.27 -4.18
C GLY A 16 -2.29 15.04 -4.54
N PHE A 17 -2.17 15.45 -5.80
CA PHE A 17 -0.98 16.16 -6.31
C PHE A 17 -0.72 17.52 -5.63
N ASP A 18 -1.78 18.17 -5.15
CA ASP A 18 -1.72 19.46 -4.44
C ASP A 18 -2.02 19.30 -2.94
N ARG A 19 -1.91 18.07 -2.42
CA ARG A 19 -2.14 17.75 -1.00
C ARG A 19 -0.81 17.47 -0.31
N PRO A 20 -0.76 17.58 1.03
CA PRO A 20 0.40 17.12 1.80
C PRO A 20 0.70 15.65 1.49
N PHE A 21 1.98 15.30 1.46
CA PHE A 21 2.42 13.93 1.22
C PHE A 21 1.96 13.00 2.35
N VAL A 22 1.40 11.85 1.98
CA VAL A 22 0.85 10.90 2.94
C VAL A 22 1.90 9.85 3.31
N ILE A 23 2.12 9.66 4.61
CA ILE A 23 3.04 8.69 5.16
C ILE A 23 2.21 7.53 5.69
N ILE A 24 2.44 6.34 5.15
CA ILE A 24 1.80 5.09 5.57
C ILE A 24 2.84 4.30 6.35
N GLY A 25 2.62 4.14 7.66
CA GLY A 25 3.55 3.43 8.53
C GLY A 25 3.61 1.93 8.19
N GLU A 26 4.82 1.39 7.99
CA GLU A 26 5.04 0.01 7.49
C GLU A 26 5.26 -1.04 8.58
N ARG A 27 5.32 -0.66 9.86
CA ARG A 27 5.90 -1.55 10.88
C ARG A 27 4.98 -2.71 11.26
N ILE A 28 3.67 -2.62 11.12
CA ILE A 28 2.75 -3.71 11.49
C ILE A 28 2.75 -4.76 10.37
N ASN A 29 3.89 -5.42 10.22
CA ASN A 29 4.14 -6.42 9.20
C ASN A 29 5.04 -7.53 9.76
N PRO A 30 4.53 -8.77 9.93
CA PRO A 30 5.30 -9.88 10.48
C PRO A 30 6.38 -10.41 9.52
N THR A 31 6.35 -10.02 8.23
CA THR A 31 7.32 -10.45 7.22
C THR A 31 8.73 -10.04 7.63
N GLY A 32 9.62 -11.03 7.83
CA GLY A 32 10.99 -10.80 8.30
C GLY A 32 11.10 -10.43 9.79
N ARG A 33 10.00 -10.22 10.50
CA ARG A 33 9.94 -9.91 11.95
C ARG A 33 9.52 -11.14 12.75
N LYS A 34 10.44 -12.10 12.91
CA LYS A 34 10.20 -13.41 13.55
C LYS A 34 9.46 -13.34 14.90
N LEU A 35 9.80 -12.37 15.74
CA LEU A 35 9.17 -12.21 17.06
C LEU A 35 7.71 -11.74 16.93
N LEU A 36 7.46 -10.73 16.10
CA LEU A 36 6.10 -10.25 15.83
C LEU A 36 5.22 -11.36 15.24
N ALA A 37 5.77 -12.13 14.29
CA ALA A 37 5.06 -13.25 13.67
C ALA A 37 4.65 -14.33 14.68
N ALA A 38 5.53 -14.67 15.62
CA ALA A 38 5.22 -15.66 16.67
C ALA A 38 4.15 -15.14 17.65
N GLU A 39 4.29 -13.90 18.12
CA GLU A 39 3.33 -13.26 19.04
C GLU A 39 1.93 -13.19 18.42
N MET A 40 1.82 -12.69 17.18
CA MET A 40 0.53 -12.58 16.47
C MET A 40 -0.11 -13.96 16.22
N ALA A 41 0.69 -14.99 15.89
CA ALA A 41 0.17 -16.35 15.70
C ALA A 41 -0.42 -16.95 16.99
N GLU A 42 0.12 -16.57 18.14
CA GLU A 42 -0.37 -16.96 19.48
C GLU A 42 -1.50 -16.06 20.01
N GLY A 43 -1.87 -15.01 19.27
CA GLY A 43 -2.89 -14.04 19.67
C GLY A 43 -2.38 -12.96 20.63
N ASP A 44 -1.06 -12.82 20.79
CA ASP A 44 -0.44 -11.70 21.48
C ASP A 44 -0.21 -10.53 20.52
N TYR A 45 -1.00 -9.47 20.70
CA TYR A 45 -0.93 -8.26 19.89
C TYR A 45 -0.25 -7.09 20.61
N SER A 46 0.42 -7.32 21.75
CA SER A 46 1.06 -6.26 22.53
C SER A 46 2.08 -5.46 21.71
N ARG A 47 2.79 -6.14 20.79
CA ARG A 47 3.73 -5.48 19.88
C ARG A 47 3.03 -4.69 18.77
N VAL A 48 1.90 -5.19 18.26
CA VAL A 48 1.06 -4.47 17.29
C VAL A 48 0.56 -3.16 17.90
N GLU A 49 0.08 -3.19 19.15
CA GLU A 49 -0.31 -1.99 19.91
C GLU A 49 0.85 -0.99 20.02
N SER A 50 2.01 -1.45 20.48
CA SER A 50 3.20 -0.59 20.63
C SER A 50 3.65 0.01 19.30
N ASP A 51 3.68 -0.77 18.22
CA ASP A 51 4.09 -0.28 16.90
C ASP A 51 3.04 0.67 16.30
N ALA A 52 1.74 0.46 16.53
CA ALA A 52 0.70 1.37 16.06
C ALA A 52 0.83 2.76 16.70
N LEU A 53 0.92 2.81 18.04
CA LEU A 53 1.05 4.06 18.78
C LEU A 53 2.34 4.81 18.42
N ALA A 54 3.47 4.09 18.37
CA ALA A 54 4.77 4.71 18.05
C ALA A 54 4.80 5.32 16.64
N GLN A 55 4.18 4.66 15.65
CA GLN A 55 4.13 5.20 14.28
C GLN A 55 3.25 6.45 14.18
N VAL A 56 2.11 6.47 14.85
CA VAL A 56 1.24 7.67 14.89
C VAL A 56 1.94 8.82 15.61
N GLU A 57 2.63 8.55 16.72
CA GLU A 57 3.45 9.55 17.43
C GLU A 57 4.58 10.10 16.55
N ALA A 58 5.20 9.25 15.72
CA ALA A 58 6.23 9.63 14.77
C ALA A 58 5.68 10.42 13.54
N GLY A 59 4.36 10.53 13.39
CA GLY A 59 3.72 11.32 12.34
C GLY A 59 3.13 10.52 11.18
N ALA A 60 2.96 9.21 11.31
CA ALA A 60 2.24 8.42 10.31
C ALA A 60 0.81 8.93 10.12
N HIS A 61 0.42 9.16 8.88
CA HIS A 61 -0.92 9.65 8.51
C HIS A 61 -1.93 8.50 8.39
N MET A 62 -1.42 7.32 8.03
CA MET A 62 -2.13 6.06 7.83
C MET A 62 -1.22 4.92 8.35
N LEU A 63 -1.78 3.76 8.69
CA LEU A 63 -0.99 2.58 9.04
C LEU A 63 -1.28 1.44 8.06
N ASP A 64 -0.23 0.79 7.58
CA ASP A 64 -0.33 -0.47 6.85
C ASP A 64 -0.34 -1.62 7.86
N VAL A 65 -1.32 -2.51 7.73
CA VAL A 65 -1.55 -3.64 8.64
C VAL A 65 -1.54 -4.93 7.82
N ASN A 66 -0.49 -5.73 8.05
CA ASN A 66 -0.27 -7.02 7.41
C ASN A 66 -0.26 -8.13 8.47
N ALA A 67 -0.81 -9.30 8.13
CA ALA A 67 -0.83 -10.49 8.99
C ALA A 67 -0.34 -11.76 8.28
N GLY A 68 0.46 -11.60 7.22
CA GLY A 68 1.05 -12.67 6.42
C GLY A 68 2.02 -13.54 7.21
N ILE A 69 1.49 -14.53 7.91
CA ILE A 69 2.24 -15.47 8.74
C ILE A 69 2.05 -16.86 8.13
N PRO A 70 3.13 -17.52 7.66
CA PRO A 70 3.03 -18.85 7.07
C PRO A 70 2.33 -19.84 8.02
N MET A 71 1.38 -20.61 7.49
CA MET A 71 0.60 -21.64 8.20
C MET A 71 -0.33 -21.13 9.31
N ALA A 72 -0.44 -19.83 9.52
CA ALA A 72 -1.38 -19.25 10.48
C ALA A 72 -2.74 -18.95 9.83
N ASP A 73 -3.75 -18.71 10.66
CA ASP A 73 -5.06 -18.22 10.23
C ASP A 73 -5.00 -16.71 9.99
N GLU A 74 -4.44 -16.34 8.82
CA GLU A 74 -4.27 -14.93 8.42
C GLU A 74 -5.60 -14.14 8.41
N PRO A 75 -6.74 -14.67 7.90
CA PRO A 75 -8.01 -13.95 7.97
C PRO A 75 -8.44 -13.55 9.38
N ARG A 76 -8.32 -14.48 10.33
CA ARG A 76 -8.63 -14.18 11.75
C ARG A 76 -7.66 -13.15 12.33
N ILE A 77 -6.35 -13.37 12.15
CA ILE A 77 -5.31 -12.52 12.74
C ILE A 77 -5.40 -11.09 12.18
N LEU A 78 -5.62 -10.94 10.88
CA LEU A 78 -5.75 -9.63 10.24
C LEU A 78 -6.97 -8.87 10.77
N ALA A 79 -8.12 -9.54 10.90
CA ALA A 79 -9.32 -8.93 11.45
C ALA A 79 -9.15 -8.49 12.91
N GLU A 80 -8.52 -9.33 13.75
CA GLU A 80 -8.21 -9.01 15.15
C GLU A 80 -7.24 -7.82 15.25
N ALA A 81 -6.17 -7.81 14.44
CA ALA A 81 -5.21 -6.71 14.40
C ALA A 81 -5.86 -5.40 13.96
N ILE A 82 -6.72 -5.41 12.92
CA ILE A 82 -7.46 -4.23 12.47
C ILE A 82 -8.37 -3.69 13.56
N GLN A 83 -9.13 -4.57 14.23
CA GLN A 83 -10.01 -4.18 15.34
C GLN A 83 -9.23 -3.54 16.50
N LEU A 84 -8.06 -4.09 16.83
CA LEU A 84 -7.17 -3.53 17.84
C LEU A 84 -6.66 -2.15 17.42
N VAL A 85 -6.03 -2.03 16.24
CA VAL A 85 -5.40 -0.79 15.79
C VAL A 85 -6.41 0.35 15.67
N GLN A 86 -7.62 0.09 15.16
CA GLN A 86 -8.68 1.10 15.06
C GLN A 86 -9.27 1.49 16.42
N SER A 87 -9.08 0.68 17.48
CA SER A 87 -9.49 1.02 18.84
C SER A 87 -8.48 1.93 19.55
N LEU A 88 -7.21 1.88 19.13
CA LEU A 88 -6.09 2.61 19.71
C LEU A 88 -5.81 3.94 19.02
N THR A 89 -6.10 4.01 17.70
CA THR A 89 -5.73 5.15 16.87
C THR A 89 -6.92 5.60 16.02
N ASN A 90 -6.86 6.85 15.55
CA ASN A 90 -7.87 7.40 14.65
C ASN A 90 -7.37 7.54 13.21
N VAL A 91 -6.15 7.11 12.89
CA VAL A 91 -5.63 7.18 11.53
C VAL A 91 -6.29 6.09 10.66
N PRO A 92 -6.53 6.35 9.36
CA PRO A 92 -7.06 5.32 8.48
C PRO A 92 -6.05 4.17 8.27
N LEU A 93 -6.53 3.04 7.75
CA LEU A 93 -5.72 1.84 7.53
C LEU A 93 -5.58 1.47 6.05
N SER A 94 -4.37 1.02 5.71
CA SER A 94 -4.07 0.19 4.55
C SER A 94 -4.10 -1.27 4.99
N ILE A 95 -5.00 -2.07 4.41
CA ILE A 95 -5.20 -3.48 4.74
C ILE A 95 -4.37 -4.30 3.77
N ASP A 96 -3.28 -4.89 4.26
CA ASP A 96 -2.27 -5.55 3.44
C ASP A 96 -2.35 -7.09 3.54
N SER A 97 -2.70 -7.74 2.42
CA SER A 97 -2.67 -9.19 2.30
C SER A 97 -2.72 -9.67 0.83
N SER A 98 -2.01 -10.77 0.57
CA SER A 98 -2.15 -11.53 -0.67
C SER A 98 -3.37 -12.48 -0.68
N ILE A 99 -3.99 -12.74 0.47
CA ILE A 99 -5.12 -13.68 0.61
C ILE A 99 -6.45 -12.94 0.54
N VAL A 100 -7.33 -13.33 -0.39
CA VAL A 100 -8.62 -12.64 -0.63
C VAL A 100 -9.53 -12.74 0.60
N GLU A 101 -9.57 -13.91 1.24
CA GLU A 101 -10.34 -14.16 2.45
C GLU A 101 -9.88 -13.28 3.62
N ALA A 102 -8.57 -12.98 3.69
CA ALA A 102 -8.03 -12.11 4.71
C ALA A 102 -8.40 -10.65 4.45
N LEU A 103 -8.25 -10.18 3.20
CA LEU A 103 -8.73 -8.86 2.80
C LEU A 103 -10.22 -8.68 3.13
N GLU A 104 -11.05 -9.69 2.84
CA GLU A 104 -12.49 -9.64 3.13
C GLU A 104 -12.76 -9.58 4.64
N SER A 105 -12.06 -10.40 5.42
CA SER A 105 -12.22 -10.43 6.88
C SER A 105 -11.82 -9.09 7.52
N GLY A 106 -10.73 -8.50 7.05
CA GLY A 106 -10.27 -7.17 7.49
C GLY A 106 -11.25 -6.05 7.11
N LEU A 107 -11.71 -6.04 5.86
CA LEU A 107 -12.68 -5.05 5.39
C LEU A 107 -14.03 -5.16 6.11
N ALA A 108 -14.47 -6.37 6.45
CA ALA A 108 -15.74 -6.61 7.14
C ALA A 108 -15.78 -6.00 8.56
N VAL A 109 -14.63 -5.88 9.23
CA VAL A 109 -14.54 -5.33 10.59
C VAL A 109 -14.11 -3.86 10.64
N TYR A 110 -13.59 -3.34 9.53
CA TYR A 110 -13.07 -1.98 9.44
C TYR A 110 -14.18 -0.93 9.42
N LYS A 111 -13.95 0.20 10.12
CA LYS A 111 -14.88 1.33 10.19
C LYS A 111 -14.32 2.54 9.45
N GLY A 112 -14.82 2.76 8.24
CA GLY A 112 -14.41 3.86 7.35
C GLY A 112 -14.16 3.33 5.94
N LYS A 113 -13.43 4.10 5.14
CA LYS A 113 -12.97 3.70 3.80
C LYS A 113 -11.50 3.31 3.86
N ALA A 114 -11.22 2.02 3.70
CA ALA A 114 -9.86 1.47 3.73
C ALA A 114 -9.13 1.67 2.39
N LEU A 115 -7.80 1.55 2.43
CA LEU A 115 -6.98 1.28 1.26
C LEU A 115 -6.66 -0.22 1.23
N VAL A 116 -7.10 -0.95 0.20
CA VAL A 116 -6.77 -2.37 0.02
C VAL A 116 -5.39 -2.49 -0.62
N ASN A 117 -4.47 -3.20 0.02
CA ASN A 117 -3.12 -3.45 -0.45
C ASN A 117 -2.95 -4.98 -0.66
N SER A 118 -3.04 -5.52 -1.87
CA SER A 118 -3.21 -4.84 -3.16
C SER A 118 -3.94 -5.73 -4.18
N VAL A 119 -4.13 -5.16 -5.38
CA VAL A 119 -4.40 -5.89 -6.61
C VAL A 119 -3.22 -5.73 -7.57
N THR A 120 -3.04 -6.71 -8.45
CA THR A 120 -2.06 -6.74 -9.54
C THR A 120 -2.80 -6.94 -10.87
N GLY A 121 -2.08 -6.88 -12.00
CA GLY A 121 -2.62 -6.93 -13.35
C GLY A 121 -3.02 -8.32 -13.84
N GLU A 122 -2.76 -9.39 -13.09
CA GLU A 122 -3.22 -10.75 -13.42
C GLU A 122 -4.75 -10.79 -13.42
N GLU A 123 -5.31 -11.40 -14.46
CA GLU A 123 -6.76 -11.48 -14.67
C GLU A 123 -7.50 -12.08 -13.46
N GLU A 124 -7.01 -13.21 -12.96
CA GLU A 124 -7.56 -13.89 -11.78
C GLU A 124 -7.53 -13.01 -10.53
N ARG A 125 -6.49 -12.19 -10.38
CA ARG A 125 -6.35 -11.29 -9.24
C ARG A 125 -7.32 -10.12 -9.34
N LEU A 126 -7.51 -9.56 -10.54
CA LEU A 126 -8.50 -8.52 -10.79
C LEU A 126 -9.92 -9.01 -10.53
N GLU A 127 -10.25 -10.20 -11.03
CA GLU A 127 -11.58 -10.81 -10.87
C GLU A 127 -11.92 -11.17 -9.42
N SER A 128 -10.92 -11.43 -8.58
CA SER A 128 -11.12 -11.75 -7.16
C SER A 128 -11.11 -10.53 -6.24
N VAL A 129 -10.25 -9.54 -6.48
CA VAL A 129 -10.08 -8.38 -5.57
C VAL A 129 -11.00 -7.21 -5.92
N LEU A 130 -11.21 -6.87 -7.19
CA LEU A 130 -12.02 -5.69 -7.56
C LEU A 130 -13.49 -5.79 -7.09
N PRO A 131 -14.17 -6.96 -7.13
CA PRO A 131 -15.51 -7.09 -6.54
C PRO A 131 -15.52 -6.78 -5.05
N LEU A 132 -14.46 -7.16 -4.33
CA LEU A 132 -14.32 -6.90 -2.89
C LEU A 132 -14.16 -5.40 -2.61
N VAL A 133 -13.26 -4.73 -3.35
CA VAL A 133 -13.06 -3.28 -3.28
C VAL A 133 -14.38 -2.54 -3.52
N LYS A 134 -15.14 -2.96 -4.54
CA LYS A 134 -16.46 -2.39 -4.84
C LYS A 134 -17.49 -2.66 -3.72
N LYS A 135 -17.56 -3.89 -3.22
CA LYS A 135 -18.51 -4.31 -2.16
C LYS A 135 -18.35 -3.47 -0.89
N TYR A 136 -17.11 -3.19 -0.49
CA TYR A 136 -16.81 -2.45 0.74
C TYR A 136 -16.57 -0.95 0.51
N GLY A 137 -16.64 -0.47 -0.73
CA GLY A 137 -16.40 0.95 -1.06
C GLY A 137 -14.97 1.42 -0.74
N ALA A 138 -14.01 0.51 -0.78
CA ALA A 138 -12.61 0.79 -0.50
C ALA A 138 -11.89 1.45 -1.70
N ALA A 139 -10.73 2.05 -1.45
CA ALA A 139 -9.74 2.29 -2.49
C ALA A 139 -8.80 1.08 -2.61
N VAL A 140 -8.01 1.00 -3.67
CA VAL A 140 -7.10 -0.13 -3.90
C VAL A 140 -5.74 0.34 -4.40
N VAL A 141 -4.69 -0.29 -3.88
CA VAL A 141 -3.33 -0.21 -4.43
C VAL A 141 -3.25 -1.11 -5.65
N ALA A 142 -2.92 -0.54 -6.81
CA ALA A 142 -2.71 -1.25 -8.06
C ALA A 142 -1.20 -1.40 -8.32
N ILE A 143 -0.65 -2.58 -8.04
CA ILE A 143 0.76 -2.87 -8.31
C ILE A 143 0.93 -3.12 -9.80
N SER A 144 1.88 -2.41 -10.41
CA SER A 144 2.18 -2.49 -11.85
C SER A 144 2.98 -3.76 -12.21
N ASN A 145 2.41 -4.92 -11.89
CA ASN A 145 2.90 -6.27 -12.20
C ASN A 145 1.75 -7.10 -12.76
N ASP A 146 2.03 -8.02 -13.69
CA ASP A 146 1.03 -8.94 -14.22
C ASP A 146 1.60 -10.36 -14.39
N GLU A 147 0.87 -11.21 -15.12
CA GLU A 147 1.23 -12.61 -15.35
C GLU A 147 2.58 -12.82 -16.05
N THR A 148 3.14 -11.78 -16.68
CA THR A 148 4.46 -11.81 -17.30
C THR A 148 5.61 -11.53 -16.32
N GLY A 149 5.26 -11.16 -15.07
CA GLY A 149 6.19 -10.81 -14.02
C GLY A 149 6.61 -9.35 -14.02
N ILE A 150 7.66 -9.04 -13.25
CA ILE A 150 8.11 -7.66 -13.03
C ILE A 150 8.94 -7.21 -14.24
N SER A 151 8.39 -6.32 -15.06
CA SER A 151 9.11 -5.69 -16.15
C SER A 151 10.03 -4.56 -15.66
N GLU A 152 11.28 -4.55 -16.13
CA GLU A 152 12.18 -3.42 -15.89
C GLU A 152 11.79 -2.18 -16.72
N ASP A 153 10.99 -2.33 -17.77
CA ASP A 153 10.55 -1.23 -18.63
C ASP A 153 9.42 -0.40 -17.98
N PRO A 154 9.63 0.90 -17.72
CA PRO A 154 8.59 1.80 -17.23
C PRO A 154 7.35 1.85 -18.13
N ASP A 155 7.52 1.68 -19.44
CA ASP A 155 6.41 1.84 -20.39
C ASP A 155 5.48 0.61 -20.33
N VAL A 156 6.04 -0.59 -20.14
CA VAL A 156 5.26 -1.81 -19.85
C VAL A 156 4.53 -1.70 -18.51
N ARG A 157 5.21 -1.22 -17.45
CA ARG A 157 4.57 -1.01 -16.15
C ARG A 157 3.44 0.02 -16.20
N PHE A 158 3.58 1.06 -17.02
CA PHE A 158 2.51 2.02 -17.26
C PHE A 158 1.29 1.36 -17.93
N ASP A 159 1.51 0.49 -18.93
CA ASP A 159 0.41 -0.21 -19.61
C ASP A 159 -0.33 -1.16 -18.66
N VAL A 160 0.39 -1.84 -17.76
CA VAL A 160 -0.23 -2.64 -16.68
C VAL A 160 -1.05 -1.77 -15.73
N ALA A 161 -0.51 -0.63 -15.27
CA ALA A 161 -1.26 0.30 -14.42
C ALA A 161 -2.55 0.78 -15.11
N LYS A 162 -2.46 1.12 -16.40
CA LYS A 162 -3.60 1.53 -17.23
C LYS A 162 -4.64 0.41 -17.33
N LYS A 163 -4.21 -0.84 -17.60
CA LYS A 163 -5.08 -2.03 -17.60
C LYS A 163 -5.85 -2.13 -16.28
N ILE A 164 -5.16 -2.03 -15.13
CA ILE A 164 -5.82 -2.15 -13.82
C ILE A 164 -6.85 -1.04 -13.60
N VAL A 165 -6.55 0.21 -13.98
CA VAL A 165 -7.49 1.34 -13.88
C VAL A 165 -8.73 1.14 -14.76
N GLU A 166 -8.55 0.68 -16.00
CA GLU A 166 -9.66 0.38 -16.93
C GLU A 166 -10.53 -0.75 -16.38
N ARG A 167 -9.91 -1.81 -15.84
CA ARG A 167 -10.63 -2.93 -15.22
C ARG A 167 -11.36 -2.52 -13.95
N ALA A 168 -10.77 -1.68 -13.11
CA ALA A 168 -11.46 -1.12 -11.95
C ALA A 168 -12.73 -0.33 -12.36
N ALA A 169 -12.67 0.40 -13.47
CA ALA A 169 -13.82 1.14 -14.00
C ALA A 169 -14.97 0.21 -14.44
N ASP A 170 -14.68 -0.98 -14.97
CA ASP A 170 -15.70 -1.98 -15.32
C ASP A 170 -16.51 -2.46 -14.10
N TYR A 171 -15.89 -2.48 -12.91
CA TYR A 171 -16.56 -2.77 -11.62
C TYR A 171 -17.18 -1.52 -10.99
N GLY A 172 -17.10 -0.35 -11.64
CA GLY A 172 -17.61 0.92 -11.15
C GLY A 172 -16.79 1.49 -9.98
N ILE A 173 -15.48 1.20 -9.94
CA ILE A 173 -14.52 1.84 -9.04
C ILE A 173 -13.93 3.05 -9.80
N PRO A 174 -14.03 4.28 -9.27
CA PRO A 174 -13.50 5.44 -9.96
C PRO A 174 -11.97 5.40 -9.99
N ALA A 175 -11.34 5.95 -11.03
CA ALA A 175 -9.89 6.07 -11.11
C ALA A 175 -9.26 6.81 -9.91
N ALA A 176 -10.04 7.69 -9.25
CA ALA A 176 -9.64 8.34 -8.01
C ALA A 176 -9.45 7.38 -6.83
N ASP A 177 -10.01 6.18 -6.87
CA ASP A 177 -9.87 5.13 -5.86
C ASP A 177 -8.85 4.05 -6.24
N VAL A 178 -8.14 4.24 -7.36
CA VAL A 178 -7.02 3.38 -7.77
C VAL A 178 -5.72 4.14 -7.52
N VAL A 179 -4.94 3.68 -6.54
CA VAL A 179 -3.64 4.26 -6.17
C VAL A 179 -2.55 3.36 -6.76
N VAL A 180 -1.81 3.83 -7.75
CA VAL A 180 -0.84 2.98 -8.46
C VAL A 180 0.47 2.86 -7.69
N ASP A 181 0.94 1.62 -7.49
CA ASP A 181 2.30 1.32 -7.07
C ASP A 181 3.16 1.00 -8.32
N PRO A 182 4.20 1.82 -8.62
CA PRO A 182 5.08 1.61 -9.78
C PRO A 182 6.09 0.47 -9.59
N LEU A 183 6.05 -0.22 -8.44
CA LEU A 183 6.96 -1.29 -8.02
C LEU A 183 8.41 -0.78 -7.92
N ILE A 184 8.71 -0.13 -6.79
CA ILE A 184 10.04 0.42 -6.50
C ILE A 184 11.04 -0.74 -6.31
N MET A 185 12.05 -0.81 -7.18
CA MET A 185 13.08 -1.84 -7.17
C MET A 185 14.38 -1.36 -6.48
N PRO A 186 15.18 -2.28 -5.90
CA PRO A 186 16.40 -1.92 -5.18
C PRO A 186 17.52 -1.46 -6.12
N VAL A 187 18.05 -0.25 -5.86
CA VAL A 187 19.12 0.33 -6.71
C VAL A 187 20.46 -0.39 -6.57
N GLY A 188 20.64 -1.16 -5.48
CA GLY A 188 21.82 -2.02 -5.31
C GLY A 188 21.86 -3.21 -6.28
N ALA A 189 20.72 -3.59 -6.85
CA ALA A 189 20.63 -4.65 -7.87
C ALA A 189 20.44 -4.07 -9.28
N LEU A 190 19.67 -2.99 -9.41
CA LEU A 190 19.33 -2.37 -10.68
C LEU A 190 19.63 -0.86 -10.61
N ASN A 191 20.78 -0.43 -11.12
CA ASN A 191 21.25 0.95 -11.00
C ASN A 191 20.24 2.00 -11.52
N GLU A 192 19.52 1.67 -12.59
CA GLU A 192 18.53 2.56 -13.22
C GLU A 192 17.15 2.53 -12.55
N ALA A 193 16.94 1.71 -11.51
CA ALA A 193 15.63 1.54 -10.88
C ALA A 193 15.03 2.85 -10.34
N GLY A 194 15.86 3.74 -9.78
CA GLY A 194 15.41 5.04 -9.29
C GLY A 194 14.90 5.95 -10.42
N ALA A 195 15.70 6.11 -11.48
CA ALA A 195 15.33 6.94 -12.63
C ALA A 195 14.11 6.38 -13.38
N ALA A 196 14.04 5.05 -13.52
CA ALA A 196 12.89 4.35 -14.09
C ALA A 196 11.60 4.62 -13.29
N ALA A 197 11.67 4.56 -11.95
CA ALA A 197 10.54 4.87 -11.08
C ALA A 197 10.09 6.32 -11.24
N PHE A 198 11.01 7.29 -11.30
CA PHE A 198 10.66 8.70 -11.50
C PHE A 198 9.99 8.97 -12.85
N LYS A 199 10.49 8.34 -13.94
CA LYS A 199 9.86 8.41 -15.26
C LYS A 199 8.41 7.90 -15.19
N LEU A 200 8.20 6.74 -14.56
CA LEU A 200 6.88 6.13 -14.43
C LEU A 200 5.92 6.99 -13.61
N LEU A 201 6.36 7.48 -12.43
CA LEU A 201 5.57 8.37 -11.58
C LEU A 201 5.08 9.62 -12.34
N HIS A 202 5.97 10.23 -13.15
CA HIS A 202 5.62 11.39 -13.94
C HIS A 202 4.54 11.08 -14.97
N ARG A 203 4.65 9.94 -15.66
CA ARG A 203 3.64 9.49 -16.63
C ARG A 203 2.31 9.18 -15.95
N LEU A 204 2.32 8.47 -14.82
CA LEU A 204 1.11 8.16 -14.03
C LEU A 204 0.37 9.44 -13.61
N GLN A 205 1.10 10.48 -13.18
CA GLN A 205 0.51 11.77 -12.84
C GLN A 205 -0.07 12.50 -14.07
N LYS A 206 0.68 12.61 -15.18
CA LYS A 206 0.32 13.48 -16.31
C LYS A 206 -0.66 12.84 -17.28
N GLU A 207 -0.49 11.56 -17.55
CA GLU A 207 -1.26 10.82 -18.55
C GLU A 207 -2.47 10.14 -17.92
N LEU A 208 -2.26 9.35 -16.86
CA LEU A 208 -3.32 8.55 -16.23
C LEU A 208 -4.06 9.31 -15.12
N LYS A 209 -3.45 10.36 -14.57
CA LYS A 209 -4.01 11.24 -13.54
C LYS A 209 -4.47 10.48 -12.30
N VAL A 210 -3.70 9.51 -11.86
CA VAL A 210 -3.96 8.70 -10.66
C VAL A 210 -2.99 9.04 -9.54
N ASN A 211 -3.44 8.90 -8.30
CA ASN A 211 -2.56 8.96 -7.15
C ASN A 211 -1.62 7.75 -7.14
N THR A 212 -0.49 7.88 -6.48
CA THR A 212 0.55 6.86 -6.45
C THR A 212 1.09 6.63 -5.04
N THR A 213 1.41 5.37 -4.76
CA THR A 213 2.04 4.92 -3.51
C THR A 213 3.23 4.02 -3.83
N GLY A 214 3.97 3.61 -2.82
CA GLY A 214 4.96 2.55 -2.97
C GLY A 214 5.77 2.29 -1.71
N GLY A 215 6.31 1.08 -1.60
CA GLY A 215 7.28 0.71 -0.57
C GLY A 215 8.60 1.45 -0.76
N ALA A 216 8.70 2.68 -0.27
CA ALA A 216 9.88 3.52 -0.48
C ALA A 216 11.16 2.90 0.12
N SER A 217 11.01 2.10 1.17
CA SER A 217 12.10 1.36 1.80
C SER A 217 12.77 0.33 0.88
N ASN A 218 12.10 -0.12 -0.19
CA ASN A 218 12.63 -1.11 -1.14
C ASN A 218 13.83 -0.60 -1.93
N VAL A 219 13.88 0.70 -2.22
CA VAL A 219 14.94 1.31 -3.04
C VAL A 219 16.33 1.03 -2.46
N SER A 220 16.46 1.02 -1.13
CA SER A 220 17.73 0.89 -0.42
C SER A 220 18.02 -0.52 0.08
N PHE A 221 17.21 -1.52 -0.30
CA PHE A 221 17.40 -2.88 0.18
C PHE A 221 18.81 -3.41 -0.18
N GLY A 222 19.49 -4.00 0.79
CA GLY A 222 20.86 -4.51 0.64
C GLY A 222 21.99 -3.47 0.74
N LEU A 223 21.68 -2.18 0.94
CA LEU A 223 22.67 -1.11 1.01
C LEU A 223 22.89 -0.58 2.44
N PRO A 224 24.09 -0.02 2.76
CA PRO A 224 24.31 0.70 4.00
C PRO A 224 23.60 2.07 4.00
N ASN A 225 23.45 2.69 5.18
CA ASN A 225 22.85 4.02 5.35
C ASN A 225 21.46 4.19 4.69
N ARG A 226 20.60 3.18 4.86
CA ARG A 226 19.26 3.13 4.24
C ARG A 226 18.40 4.37 4.52
N ASN A 227 18.45 4.92 5.74
CA ASN A 227 17.65 6.10 6.10
C ASN A 227 17.98 7.31 5.22
N GLY A 228 19.27 7.58 4.99
CA GLY A 228 19.70 8.67 4.12
C GLY A 228 19.27 8.46 2.66
N LEU A 229 19.37 7.22 2.17
CA LEU A 229 18.96 6.84 0.83
C LEU A 229 17.43 6.98 0.63
N ASN A 230 16.65 6.47 1.58
CA ASN A 230 15.19 6.54 1.56
C ASN A 230 14.72 8.00 1.58
N GLY A 231 15.28 8.84 2.45
CA GLY A 231 14.92 10.27 2.53
C GLY A 231 15.22 11.04 1.24
N ALA A 232 16.37 10.77 0.61
CA ALA A 232 16.70 11.36 -0.68
C ALA A 232 15.75 10.87 -1.80
N PHE A 233 15.48 9.56 -1.84
CA PHE A 233 14.59 8.97 -2.83
C PHE A 233 13.16 9.52 -2.71
N ILE A 234 12.57 9.52 -1.52
CA ILE A 234 11.20 10.02 -1.30
C ILE A 234 11.07 11.47 -1.76
N SER A 235 12.06 12.32 -1.43
CA SER A 235 12.06 13.72 -1.87
C SER A 235 12.02 13.88 -3.39
N MET A 236 12.79 13.06 -4.11
CA MET A 236 12.81 13.05 -5.58
C MET A 236 11.54 12.40 -6.17
N ALA A 237 11.00 11.36 -5.53
CA ALA A 237 9.77 10.70 -5.94
C ALA A 237 8.57 11.63 -5.81
N MET A 238 8.49 12.39 -4.72
CA MET A 238 7.48 13.44 -4.50
C MET A 238 7.49 14.46 -5.64
N ALA A 239 8.68 14.99 -6.00
CA ALA A 239 8.82 15.92 -7.11
C ALA A 239 8.44 15.30 -8.48
N SER A 240 8.50 13.97 -8.58
CA SER A 240 8.14 13.20 -9.77
C SER A 240 6.67 12.79 -9.82
N GLY A 241 5.88 13.05 -8.77
CA GLY A 241 4.44 12.78 -8.73
C GLY A 241 3.99 11.72 -7.72
N LEU A 242 4.89 11.22 -6.85
CA LEU A 242 4.51 10.34 -5.74
C LEU A 242 3.62 11.08 -4.73
N THR A 243 2.47 10.52 -4.38
CA THR A 243 1.51 11.16 -3.46
C THR A 243 1.49 10.55 -2.05
N SER A 244 1.94 9.31 -1.92
CA SER A 244 2.12 8.64 -0.63
C SER A 244 3.28 7.65 -0.66
N ALA A 245 3.75 7.21 0.51
CA ALA A 245 4.70 6.10 0.61
C ALA A 245 4.41 5.23 1.83
N ILE A 246 4.60 3.92 1.66
CA ILE A 246 4.74 2.95 2.75
C ILE A 246 6.20 3.00 3.19
N THR A 247 6.44 3.52 4.40
CA THR A 247 7.79 3.79 4.90
C THR A 247 7.85 3.89 6.44
N ASN A 248 9.06 4.00 6.99
CA ASN A 248 9.35 4.11 8.42
C ASN A 248 10.05 5.43 8.77
#